data_AF-A0A1G5SXM9-F1
#
_entry.id   AF-A0A1G5SXM9-F1
#
_cell.length_a   1.000
_cell.length_b   1.000
_cell.length_c   1.000
_cell.angle_alpha   90.00
_cell.angle_beta   90.00
_cell.angle_gamma   90.00
#
_symmetry.space_group_name_H-M   'P 1'
#
loop_
_entity.id
_entity.type
_entity.pdbx_description
1 polymer ?
#
loop_
_entity_poly.entity_id
_entity_poly.type
_entity_poly.pdbx_seq_one_letter_code
_entity_poly.pdbx_strand_id
1 'polypeptide(L)' 'MAYDLIKQTHPHAPTAIGARVVERLSGRLGTVAPPRAGLKGIAVRFDGRFGVADCPPERLDYAAPPPAPSPLWCAR' A
#
# COMPACT_ATOMS: atom_id res chain seq x y z
N MET A 1 -9.08 -3.09 13.18
CA MET A 1 -10.12 -2.03 13.08
C MET A 1 -9.68 -0.82 12.25
N ALA A 2 -8.45 -0.28 12.36
CA ALA A 2 -8.05 0.91 11.59
C ALA A 2 -8.04 0.72 10.04
N TYR A 3 -7.58 -0.43 9.53
CA TYR A 3 -7.53 -0.67 8.08
C TYR A 3 -8.90 -0.83 7.42
N ASP A 4 -9.87 -1.43 8.11
CA ASP A 4 -11.24 -1.53 7.58
C ASP A 4 -11.91 -0.17 7.49
N LEU A 5 -11.66 0.72 8.46
CA LEU A 5 -12.12 2.10 8.39
C LEU A 5 -11.49 2.82 7.20
N ILE A 6 -10.17 2.71 7.00
CA ILE A 6 -9.48 3.32 5.86
C ILE A 6 -10.00 2.76 4.52
N LYS A 7 -10.28 1.44 4.42
CA LYS A 7 -10.91 0.84 3.24
C LYS A 7 -12.32 1.36 2.97
N GLN A 8 -13.12 1.56 4.03
CA GLN A 8 -14.48 2.08 3.92
C GLN A 8 -14.50 3.57 3.56
N THR A 9 -13.58 4.36 4.11
CA THR A 9 -13.49 5.81 3.87
C THR A 9 -12.78 6.14 2.55
N HIS A 10 -11.79 5.34 2.15
CA HIS A 10 -10.98 5.55 0.96
C HIS A 10 -10.84 4.25 0.15
N PRO A 11 -11.85 3.88 -0.66
CA PRO A 11 -11.82 2.63 -1.43
C PRO A 11 -10.69 2.56 -2.45
N HIS A 12 -10.14 3.72 -2.86
CA HIS A 12 -9.01 3.80 -3.79
C HIS A 12 -7.64 3.68 -3.11
N ALA A 13 -7.58 3.70 -1.77
CA ALA A 13 -6.30 3.70 -1.05
C ALA A 13 -5.63 2.32 -1.07
N PRO A 14 -4.28 2.27 -1.21
CA PRO A 14 -3.56 1.01 -1.31
C PRO A 14 -3.41 0.35 0.07
N THR A 15 -4.41 -0.44 0.42
CA THR A 15 -4.55 -1.07 1.74
C THR A 15 -4.18 -2.55 1.75
N ALA A 16 -3.75 -3.09 0.61
CA ALA A 16 -3.29 -4.47 0.50
C ALA A 16 -1.87 -4.62 1.09
N ILE A 17 -1.75 -5.36 2.20
CA ILE A 17 -0.45 -5.66 2.81
C ILE A 17 0.44 -6.37 1.78
N GLY A 18 1.70 -5.92 1.66
CA GLY A 18 2.64 -6.41 0.66
C GLY A 18 2.53 -5.72 -0.71
N ALA A 19 1.52 -4.87 -0.94
CA ALA A 19 1.41 -4.14 -2.19
C ALA A 19 2.50 -3.08 -2.31
N ARG A 20 2.97 -2.90 -3.56
CA ARG A 20 3.92 -1.85 -3.90
C ARG A 20 3.18 -0.52 -4.07
N VAL A 21 3.65 0.51 -3.38
CA VAL A 21 3.04 1.83 -3.34
C VAL A 21 4.06 2.92 -3.62
N VAL A 22 3.58 4.03 -4.16
CA VAL A 22 4.37 5.23 -4.39
C VAL A 22 3.76 6.39 -3.62
N GLU A 23 4.57 7.14 -2.88
CA GLU A 23 4.14 8.37 -2.22
C GLU A 23 4.11 9.50 -3.25
N ARG A 24 2.93 10.08 -3.49
CA ARG A 24 2.72 11.12 -4.54
C ARG A 24 3.60 12.34 -4.37
N LEU A 25 3.87 12.76 -3.12
CA LEU A 25 4.61 13.99 -2.84
C LEU A 25 6.12 13.85 -3.00
N SER A 26 6.67 12.68 -2.69
CA SER A 26 8.12 12.45 -2.67
C SER A 26 8.59 11.57 -3.82
N GLY A 27 7.66 10.94 -4.54
CA GLY A 27 7.95 9.92 -5.56
C GLY A 27 8.57 8.64 -4.98
N ARG A 28 8.56 8.46 -3.66
CA ARG A 28 9.23 7.32 -3.02
C ARG A 28 8.42 6.05 -3.15
N LEU A 29 9.09 5.00 -3.56
CA LEU A 29 8.55 3.65 -3.61
C LEU A 29 8.65 2.98 -2.25
N GLY A 30 7.64 2.19 -1.94
CA GLY A 30 7.57 1.42 -0.71
C GLY A 30 6.62 0.24 -0.83
N THR A 31 6.50 -0.48 0.28
CA THR A 31 5.61 -1.63 0.41
C THR A 31 4.70 -1.43 1.61
N VAL A 32 3.42 -1.74 1.44
CA VAL A 32 2.45 -1.70 2.54
C VAL A 32 2.83 -2.76 3.57
N ALA A 33 3.05 -2.32 4.80
CA ALA A 33 3.37 -3.16 5.94
C ALA A 33 2.10 -3.45 6.75
N PRO A 34 2.14 -4.47 7.63
CA PRO A 34 1.05 -4.72 8.56
C PRO A 34 0.78 -3.49 9.43
N PRO A 35 -0.50 -3.21 9.76
CA PRO A 35 -0.85 -2.17 10.72
C PRO A 35 -0.11 -2.39 12.04
N ARG A 36 0.45 -1.29 12.58
CA ARG A 36 1.09 -1.29 13.89
C ARG A 36 0.29 -0.43 14.84
N ALA A 37 0.16 -0.87 16.10
CA ALA A 37 -0.50 -0.11 17.14
C ALA A 37 0.15 1.28 17.28
N GLY A 38 -0.68 2.33 17.27
CA GLY A 38 -0.24 3.73 17.33
C GLY A 38 -0.16 4.46 15.98
N LEU A 39 -0.27 3.75 14.85
CA LEU A 39 -0.33 4.37 13.52
C LEU A 39 -1.78 4.70 13.14
N LYS A 40 -2.01 5.90 12.59
CA LYS A 40 -3.34 6.36 12.18
C LYS A 40 -3.61 6.16 10.68
N GLY A 41 -2.56 6.14 9.86
CA GLY A 41 -2.64 5.92 8.41
C GLY A 41 -2.17 4.53 7.98
N ILE A 42 -1.75 4.46 6.73
CA ILE A 42 -1.21 3.25 6.10
C ILE A 42 0.25 3.11 6.51
N ALA A 43 0.55 1.98 7.13
CA ALA A 43 1.91 1.58 7.46
C ALA A 43 2.67 1.24 6.17
N VAL A 44 3.71 2.01 5.81
CA VAL A 44 4.49 1.78 4.59
C VAL A 44 5.98 1.67 4.91
N ARG A 45 6.65 0.65 4.37
CA ARG A 45 8.11 0.55 4.36
C ARG A 45 8.64 1.10 3.06
N PHE A 46 9.21 2.30 3.11
CA PHE A 46 9.88 2.89 1.95
C PHE A 46 11.21 2.20 1.66
N ASP A 47 11.52 2.04 0.37
CA ASP A 47 12.79 1.48 -0.06
C ASP A 47 13.94 2.37 0.44
N GLY A 48 14.92 1.77 1.12
CA GLY A 48 16.04 2.49 1.74
C GLY A 48 15.79 3.05 3.15
N ARG A 49 14.60 2.85 3.74
CA ARG A 49 14.32 3.18 5.16
C ARG A 49 14.20 1.93 6.03
N PHE A 50 14.86 1.95 7.19
CA PHE A 50 14.79 0.87 8.17
C PHE A 50 13.44 0.82 8.93
N GLY A 51 12.69 1.92 8.95
CA GLY A 51 11.42 2.06 9.68
C GLY A 51 10.17 1.96 8.80
N VAL A 52 9.06 1.61 9.44
CA VAL A 52 7.72 1.77 8.88
C VAL A 52 7.30 3.21 9.08
N ALA A 53 6.90 3.89 8.01
CA ALA A 53 6.34 5.22 8.04
C ALA A 53 4.81 5.15 8.17
N ASP A 54 4.24 6.11 8.90
CA ASP A 54 2.81 6.40 8.86
C ASP A 54 2.54 7.33 7.69
N CYS A 55 1.78 6.86 6.71
CA CYS A 55 1.41 7.66 5.55
C CYS A 55 -0.11 7.79 5.43
N PRO A 56 -0.64 9.00 5.21
CA PRO A 56 -2.06 9.18 4.97
C PRO A 56 -2.48 8.52 3.65
N PRO A 57 -3.66 7.89 3.60
CA PRO A 57 -4.12 7.10 2.45
C PRO A 57 -4.23 7.92 1.16
N GLU A 58 -4.54 9.21 1.26
CA GLU A 58 -4.72 10.14 0.13
C GLU A 58 -3.41 10.46 -0.62
N ARG A 59 -2.25 10.14 -0.01
CA ARG A 59 -0.92 10.45 -0.56
C ARG A 59 -0.22 9.24 -1.15
N LEU A 60 -0.87 8.08 -1.16
CA LEU A 60 -0.31 6.83 -1.64
C LEU A 60 -1.10 6.34 -2.84
N ASP A 61 -0.39 6.08 -3.93
CA ASP A 61 -0.92 5.38 -5.10
C ASP A 61 -0.27 3.99 -5.20
N TYR A 62 -0.92 3.06 -5.88
CA TYR A 62 -0.26 1.80 -6.25
C TYR A 62 0.88 2.09 -7.24
N ALA A 63 2.09 1.62 -6.92
CA ALA A 63 3.28 1.88 -7.73
C ALA A 63 3.33 1.08 -9.04
N ALA A 64 2.57 -0.02 -9.10
CA ALA A 64 2.41 -0.83 -10.30
C ALA A 64 0.91 -1.04 -10.56
N PRO A 65 0.46 -1.06 -11.84
CA PRO A 65 -0.80 -1.72 -12.14
C PRO A 65 -0.69 -3.19 -11.66
N PRO A 66 -1.80 -3.82 -11.23
CA PRO A 66 -1.77 -5.22 -10.82
C PRO A 66 -1.08 -6.07 -11.90
N PRO A 67 -0.27 -7.07 -11.53
CA PRO A 67 0.36 -7.94 -12.53
C PRO A 67 -0.74 -8.45 -13.46
N ALA A 68 -0.48 -8.38 -14.78
CA ALA A 68 -1.43 -8.85 -15.77
C ALA A 68 -1.91 -10.26 -15.41
N PRO A 69 -3.21 -10.56 -15.52
CA PRO A 69 -3.72 -11.88 -15.18
C PRO A 69 -2.90 -12.94 -15.92
N SER A 70 -2.50 -13.99 -15.20
CA SER A 70 -1.75 -15.10 -15.79
C SER A 70 -2.49 -15.56 -17.05
N PRO A 71 -1.80 -15.68 -18.20
CA PRO A 71 -2.46 -16.07 -19.44
C PRO A 71 -3.13 -17.44 -19.27
N LEU A 72 -4.34 -17.58 -19.85
CA LEU A 72 -5.26 -18.69 -19.63
C LEU A 72 -4.67 -20.10 -19.88
N TRP A 73 -3.53 -20.20 -20.57
CA TRP A 73 -2.84 -21.47 -20.82
C TRP A 73 -2.13 -22.04 -19.57
N CYS A 74 -1.82 -21.20 -18.55
CA CYS A 74 -1.22 -21.66 -17.29
C CYS A 74 -2.22 -22.33 -16.33
N ALA A 75 -3.52 -22.34 -16.65
CA ALA A 75 -4.56 -22.95 -15.82
C ALA A 75 -4.91 -24.40 -16.23
N ARG A 76 -4.08 -25.04 -17.06
CA ARG A 76 -4.31 -26.40 -17.57
C ARG A 76 -3.37 -27.43 -16.97
#